data_AF-A0A7S0FKQ3-F1
#
_entry.id   AF-A0A7S0FKQ3-F1
#
_cell.length_a   1.000
_cell.length_b   1.000
_cell.length_c   1.000
_cell.angle_alpha   90.00
_cell.angle_beta   90.00
_cell.angle_gamma   90.00
#
_symmetry.space_group_name_H-M   'P 1'
#
loop_
_entity.id
_entity.type
_entity.pdbx_description
1 polymer ?
#
loop_
_entity_poly.entity_id
_entity_poly.type
_entity_poly.pdbx_seq_one_letter_code
_entity_poly.pdbx_strand_id
1 'polypeptide(L)'
;PRPGLAAAASSPYAAARTCEGRERQWAACGAQAGCPQACLPVDCQFAPWGDWYLLGGCIGLCARERYISRNSNECGTPCGGAKVQTIQHDSCLPENCKVVSMDCKWAAWSSWSSCRGSEVFQSKRSRRISVPPA
;
A
#
# COMPACT_ATOMS: atom_id res chain seq x y z
N PRO A 1 73.48 25.75 28.56
CA PRO A 1 72.96 26.38 29.80
C PRO A 1 71.43 26.46 29.80
N ARG A 2 70.82 26.00 30.91
CA ARG A 2 69.39 26.08 31.31
C ARG A 2 68.44 25.00 30.71
N PRO A 3 67.36 24.62 31.43
CA PRO A 3 67.42 23.55 32.44
C PRO A 3 66.23 22.57 32.35
N GLY A 4 66.30 21.50 33.15
CA GLY A 4 65.18 20.73 33.71
C GLY A 4 63.86 20.65 32.96
N LEU A 5 63.58 19.47 32.40
CA LEU A 5 62.21 18.98 32.24
C LEU A 5 62.02 17.77 33.14
N ALA A 6 61.09 17.94 34.07
CA ALA A 6 60.74 17.01 35.12
C ALA A 6 60.30 15.65 34.56
N ALA A 7 60.56 14.61 35.35
CA ALA A 7 60.08 13.26 35.13
C ALA A 7 58.55 13.25 35.00
N ALA A 8 58.05 13.02 33.78
CA ALA A 8 56.70 12.57 33.58
C ALA A 8 56.66 11.08 33.97
N ALA A 9 55.91 10.76 35.02
CA ALA A 9 55.66 9.41 35.47
C ALA A 9 55.28 8.51 34.29
N SER A 10 56.10 7.50 34.02
CA SER A 10 55.84 6.49 33.01
C SER A 10 54.65 5.64 33.48
N SER A 11 53.47 5.92 32.94
CA SER A 11 52.36 4.98 33.04
C SER A 11 52.80 3.64 32.42
N PRO A 12 52.79 2.51 33.15
CA PRO A 12 53.24 1.22 32.63
C PRO A 12 52.32 0.66 31.52
N TYR A 13 51.23 1.35 31.21
CA TYR A 13 50.31 1.01 30.13
C TYR A 13 50.56 1.75 28.80
N ALA A 14 51.48 2.72 28.77
CA ALA A 14 51.77 3.51 27.57
C ALA A 14 53.04 3.04 26.84
N ALA A 15 53.24 1.72 26.74
CA ALA A 15 54.08 1.23 25.64
C ALA A 15 53.33 1.57 24.36
N ALA A 16 53.80 2.61 23.64
CA ALA A 16 53.27 3.03 22.36
C ALA A 16 53.44 1.88 21.34
N ARG A 17 52.52 0.92 21.36
CA ARG A 17 52.38 -0.11 20.33
C ARG A 17 51.59 0.51 19.20
N THR A 18 52.21 1.43 18.49
CA THR A 18 51.67 1.93 17.23
C THR A 18 51.76 0.81 16.21
N CYS A 19 50.63 0.44 15.59
CA CYS A 19 50.64 -0.53 14.51
C CYS A 19 51.43 0.06 13.32
N GLU A 20 52.51 -0.61 12.93
CA GLU A 20 53.25 -0.27 11.71
C GLU A 20 52.69 -1.10 10.54
N GLY A 21 52.21 -0.42 9.51
CA GLY A 21 51.63 -1.06 8.33
C GLY A 21 50.47 -0.26 7.73
N ARG A 22 49.87 -0.80 6.67
CA ARG A 22 48.63 -0.24 6.11
C ARG A 22 47.45 -1.08 6.57
N GLU A 23 46.43 -0.43 7.12
CA GLU A 23 45.18 -1.08 7.53
C GLU A 23 44.48 -1.78 6.35
N ARG A 24 44.72 -1.30 5.12
CA ARG A 24 44.17 -1.88 3.89
C ARG A 24 45.28 -2.13 2.89
N GLN A 25 45.18 -3.28 2.22
CA GLN A 25 45.98 -3.63 1.07
C GLN A 25 45.05 -4.11 -0.04
N TRP A 26 45.38 -3.76 -1.27
CA TRP A 26 44.69 -4.23 -2.46
C TRP A 26 45.72 -4.73 -3.47
N ALA A 27 45.28 -5.64 -4.33
CA ALA A 27 46.01 -6.11 -5.49
C ALA A 27 45.01 -6.19 -6.66
N ALA A 28 45.53 -6.13 -7.89
CA ALA A 28 44.70 -6.46 -9.04
C ALA A 28 44.26 -7.92 -8.90
N CYS A 29 42.99 -8.19 -9.18
CA CYS A 29 42.56 -9.56 -9.42
C CYS A 29 43.44 -10.14 -10.54
N GLY A 30 43.81 -11.42 -10.46
CA GLY A 30 44.47 -12.12 -11.58
C GLY A 30 43.64 -11.95 -12.85
N ALA A 31 44.25 -12.12 -14.04
CA ALA A 31 43.58 -11.94 -15.32
C ALA A 31 42.28 -12.77 -15.37
N GLN A 32 41.18 -12.14 -14.99
CA GLN A 32 39.85 -12.69 -15.07
C GLN A 32 39.49 -12.62 -16.55
N ALA A 33 38.88 -13.68 -17.07
CA ALA A 33 38.23 -13.59 -18.37
C ALA A 33 37.36 -12.32 -18.32
N GLY A 34 37.68 -11.35 -19.19
CA GLY A 34 36.98 -10.08 -19.20
C GLY A 34 35.48 -10.33 -19.28
N CYS A 35 34.68 -9.41 -18.75
CA CYS A 35 33.23 -9.51 -18.86
C CYS A 35 32.87 -9.81 -20.33
N PRO A 36 32.04 -10.84 -20.60
CA PRO A 36 31.69 -11.19 -21.97
C PRO A 36 31.20 -9.93 -22.69
N GLN A 37 31.87 -9.57 -23.78
CA GLN A 37 31.60 -8.33 -24.54
C GLN A 37 30.18 -8.30 -25.12
N ALA A 38 29.57 -9.48 -25.30
CA ALA A 38 28.19 -9.62 -25.71
C ALA A 38 27.32 -10.00 -24.50
N CYS A 39 26.51 -9.06 -24.04
CA CYS A 39 25.42 -9.36 -23.14
C CYS A 39 24.27 -9.99 -23.93
N LEU A 40 23.88 -11.21 -23.56
CA LEU A 40 22.71 -11.87 -24.13
C LEU A 40 21.46 -11.37 -23.39
N PRO A 41 20.52 -10.67 -24.06
CA PRO A 41 19.37 -10.07 -23.40
C PRO A 41 18.44 -11.14 -22.83
N VAL A 42 18.14 -11.02 -21.54
CA VAL A 42 17.10 -11.79 -20.86
C VAL A 42 16.00 -10.83 -20.47
N ASP A 43 14.88 -10.89 -21.17
CA ASP A 43 13.74 -10.03 -20.88
C ASP A 43 12.98 -10.50 -19.64
N CYS A 44 12.41 -9.53 -18.96
CA CYS A 44 11.54 -9.73 -17.82
C CYS A 44 10.22 -10.42 -18.24
N GLN A 45 9.73 -11.32 -17.41
CA GLN A 45 8.45 -12.00 -17.61
C GLN A 45 7.60 -11.92 -16.34
N PHE A 46 6.32 -11.61 -16.53
CA PHE A 46 5.33 -11.75 -15.47
C PHE A 46 4.88 -13.21 -15.35
N ALA A 47 4.57 -13.61 -14.12
CA ALA A 47 3.76 -14.80 -13.87
C ALA A 47 2.33 -14.60 -14.39
N PRO A 48 1.56 -15.69 -14.54
CA PRO A 48 0.12 -15.60 -14.71
C PRO A 48 -0.51 -14.75 -13.61
N TRP A 49 -1.66 -14.14 -13.92
CA TRP A 49 -2.45 -13.48 -12.90
C TRP A 49 -2.94 -14.48 -11.86
N GLY A 50 -2.88 -14.09 -10.59
CA GLY A 50 -3.59 -14.78 -9.54
C GLY A 50 -5.11 -14.58 -9.66
N ASP A 51 -5.83 -15.27 -8.78
CA ASP A 51 -7.28 -15.16 -8.68
C ASP A 51 -7.72 -13.78 -8.20
N TRP A 52 -8.95 -13.42 -8.55
CA TRP A 52 -9.59 -12.22 -8.04
C TRP A 52 -9.93 -12.38 -6.55
N TYR A 53 -9.60 -11.37 -5.75
CA TYR A 53 -9.98 -11.27 -4.36
C TYR A 53 -10.74 -9.96 -4.09
N LEU A 54 -11.60 -9.98 -3.07
CA LEU A 54 -12.37 -8.82 -2.66
C LEU A 54 -11.46 -7.85 -1.91
N LEU A 55 -11.49 -6.57 -2.26
CA LEU A 55 -10.79 -5.53 -1.49
C LEU A 55 -11.46 -5.23 -0.13
N GLY A 56 -12.64 -5.80 0.09
CA GLY A 56 -13.43 -5.61 1.30
C GLY A 56 -14.27 -4.33 1.27
N GLY A 57 -15.13 -4.19 2.26
CA GLY A 57 -16.11 -3.10 2.33
C GLY A 57 -17.21 -3.21 1.26
N CYS A 58 -18.06 -2.18 1.21
CA CYS A 58 -19.20 -2.10 0.29
C CYS A 58 -18.89 -1.30 -0.98
N ILE A 59 -17.65 -1.37 -1.48
CA ILE A 59 -17.17 -0.56 -2.61
C ILE A 59 -17.39 -1.25 -3.98
N GLY A 60 -17.67 -2.56 -3.98
CA GLY A 60 -17.91 -3.33 -5.21
C GLY A 60 -16.66 -3.54 -6.07
N LEU A 61 -15.46 -3.46 -5.46
CA LEU A 61 -14.18 -3.64 -6.15
C LEU A 61 -13.50 -4.94 -5.74
N CYS A 62 -12.92 -5.60 -6.73
CA CYS A 62 -12.03 -6.74 -6.56
C CYS A 62 -10.71 -6.49 -7.26
N ALA A 63 -9.64 -7.05 -6.71
CA ALA A 63 -8.29 -6.93 -7.22
C ALA A 63 -7.71 -8.31 -7.53
N ARG A 64 -6.75 -8.34 -8.45
CA ARG A 64 -5.86 -9.48 -8.66
C ARG A 64 -4.45 -9.00 -8.85
N GLU A 65 -3.50 -9.86 -8.55
CA GLU A 65 -2.08 -9.54 -8.59
C GLU A 65 -1.28 -10.57 -9.37
N ARG A 66 -0.13 -10.14 -9.88
CA ARG A 66 0.87 -10.99 -10.52
C ARG A 66 2.26 -10.56 -10.09
N TYR A 67 3.17 -11.52 -9.99
CA TYR A 67 4.57 -11.26 -9.66
C TYR A 67 5.47 -11.42 -10.89
N ILE A 68 6.72 -11.01 -10.76
CA ILE A 68 7.72 -11.19 -11.81
C ILE A 68 8.27 -12.63 -11.70
N SER A 69 7.99 -13.47 -12.69
CA SER A 69 8.49 -14.84 -12.73
C SER A 69 9.97 -14.89 -13.15
N ARG A 70 10.41 -13.95 -13.98
CA ARG A 70 11.80 -13.79 -14.38
C ARG A 70 12.17 -12.31 -14.46
N ASN A 71 13.20 -11.91 -13.73
CA ASN A 71 13.74 -10.56 -13.83
C ASN A 71 14.54 -10.39 -15.13
N SER A 72 14.61 -9.16 -15.63
CA SER A 72 15.52 -8.83 -16.72
C SER A 72 16.96 -8.78 -16.24
N ASN A 73 17.91 -9.12 -17.11
CA ASN A 73 19.33 -8.88 -16.88
C ASN A 73 19.74 -7.47 -17.32
N GLU A 74 21.04 -7.17 -17.30
CA GLU A 74 21.62 -5.86 -17.58
C GLU A 74 21.39 -5.32 -19.00
N CYS A 75 21.07 -6.18 -19.96
CA CYS A 75 20.76 -5.80 -21.34
C CYS A 75 19.37 -6.22 -21.80
N GLY A 76 18.53 -6.75 -20.91
CA GLY A 76 17.16 -7.16 -21.20
C GLY A 76 16.13 -6.07 -20.89
N THR A 77 14.93 -6.22 -21.43
CA THR A 77 13.82 -5.27 -21.24
C THR A 77 13.11 -5.53 -19.90
N PRO A 78 12.89 -4.49 -19.07
CA PRO A 78 12.12 -4.64 -17.84
C PRO A 78 10.63 -4.90 -18.13
N CYS A 79 9.92 -5.50 -17.17
CA CYS A 79 8.51 -5.82 -17.34
C CYS A 79 7.67 -4.53 -17.47
N GLY A 80 6.95 -4.38 -18.58
CA GLY A 80 6.02 -3.28 -18.79
C GLY A 80 4.61 -3.61 -18.28
N GLY A 81 4.00 -2.69 -17.53
CA GLY A 81 2.60 -2.77 -17.10
C GLY A 81 2.40 -3.01 -15.60
N ALA A 82 1.14 -3.06 -15.18
CA ALA A 82 0.78 -3.13 -13.77
C ALA A 82 0.98 -4.54 -13.18
N LYS A 83 1.35 -4.59 -11.91
CA LYS A 83 1.39 -5.82 -11.09
C LYS A 83 0.05 -6.11 -10.40
N VAL A 84 -0.81 -5.10 -10.30
CA VAL A 84 -2.13 -5.18 -9.67
C VAL A 84 -3.15 -4.65 -10.65
N GLN A 85 -4.30 -5.30 -10.73
CA GLN A 85 -5.45 -4.86 -11.51
C GLN A 85 -6.68 -4.85 -10.62
N THR A 86 -7.52 -3.83 -10.76
CA THR A 86 -8.79 -3.69 -10.04
C THR A 86 -9.93 -3.53 -11.03
N ILE A 87 -11.08 -4.15 -10.75
CA ILE A 87 -12.32 -3.97 -11.49
C ILE A 87 -13.49 -3.70 -10.55
N GLN A 88 -14.54 -3.08 -11.10
CA GLN A 88 -15.83 -2.93 -10.43
C GLN A 88 -16.82 -3.92 -11.05
N HIS A 89 -17.44 -4.74 -10.21
CA HIS A 89 -18.41 -5.75 -10.66
C HIS A 89 -19.33 -6.16 -9.52
N ASP A 90 -20.56 -6.56 -9.81
CA ASP A 90 -21.55 -6.94 -8.78
C ASP A 90 -21.12 -8.16 -7.95
N SER A 91 -20.37 -9.09 -8.56
CA SER A 91 -19.78 -10.22 -7.84
C SER A 91 -18.70 -9.80 -6.84
N CYS A 92 -18.19 -8.58 -6.97
CA CYS A 92 -17.16 -8.03 -6.11
C CYS A 92 -17.77 -7.21 -4.95
N LEU A 93 -19.10 -7.17 -4.85
CA LEU A 93 -19.82 -6.62 -3.71
C LEU A 93 -20.21 -7.75 -2.74
N PRO A 94 -19.76 -7.72 -1.48
CA PRO A 94 -20.18 -8.68 -0.47
C PRO A 94 -21.69 -8.72 -0.30
N GLU A 95 -22.26 -9.90 0.00
CA GLU A 95 -23.72 -10.05 0.16
C GLU A 95 -24.30 -9.13 1.24
N ASN A 96 -23.58 -8.92 2.35
CA ASN A 96 -24.00 -8.01 3.41
C ASN A 96 -24.02 -6.53 2.99
N CYS A 97 -23.40 -6.20 1.86
CA CYS A 97 -23.39 -4.87 1.28
C CYS A 97 -24.43 -4.70 0.17
N LYS A 98 -25.05 -5.79 -0.29
CA LYS A 98 -26.15 -5.72 -1.25
C LYS A 98 -27.39 -5.22 -0.54
N VAL A 99 -27.53 -3.90 -0.51
CA VAL A 99 -28.77 -3.28 -0.08
C VAL A 99 -29.80 -3.52 -1.17
N VAL A 100 -30.79 -4.35 -0.85
CA VAL A 100 -31.95 -4.52 -1.73
C VAL A 100 -32.71 -3.21 -1.70
N SER A 101 -32.75 -2.51 -2.83
CA SER A 101 -33.53 -1.28 -2.93
C SER A 101 -35.00 -1.61 -2.63
N MET A 102 -35.55 -0.96 -1.62
CA MET A 102 -36.98 -1.09 -1.31
C MET A 102 -37.65 0.27 -1.26
N ASP A 103 -38.83 0.34 -1.89
CA ASP A 103 -39.64 1.55 -1.87
C ASP A 103 -40.17 1.82 -0.46
N CYS A 104 -40.15 3.09 -0.07
CA CYS A 104 -40.77 3.52 1.16
C CYS A 104 -42.29 3.36 1.09
N LYS A 105 -42.91 3.01 2.21
CA LYS A 105 -44.37 2.92 2.32
C LYS A 105 -44.88 4.02 3.23
N TRP A 106 -45.99 4.64 2.84
CA TRP A 106 -46.70 5.58 3.68
C TRP A 106 -47.49 4.86 4.76
N ALA A 107 -47.55 5.44 5.96
CA ALA A 107 -48.53 5.06 6.97
C ALA A 107 -49.95 5.49 6.53
N ALA A 108 -50.95 4.97 7.24
CA ALA A 108 -52.31 5.49 7.13
C ALA A 108 -52.32 7.00 7.44
N TRP A 109 -53.22 7.73 6.78
CA TRP A 109 -53.46 9.14 7.09
C TRP A 109 -53.91 9.29 8.54
N SER A 110 -53.43 10.34 9.21
CA SER A 110 -54.02 10.78 10.46
C SER A 110 -55.47 11.20 10.24
N SER A 111 -56.23 11.25 11.33
CA SER A 111 -57.51 11.95 11.31
C SER A 111 -57.30 13.43 10.94
N TRP A 112 -58.31 14.02 10.30
CA TRP A 112 -58.35 15.45 10.03
C TRP A 112 -58.34 16.24 11.34
N SER A 113 -57.57 17.32 11.39
CA SER A 113 -57.59 18.24 12.53
C SER A 113 -58.91 19.00 12.61
N SER A 114 -59.28 19.45 13.81
CA SER A 114 -60.44 20.34 13.98
C SER A 114 -60.25 21.61 13.16
N CYS A 115 -61.31 22.01 12.44
CA CYS A 115 -61.36 23.28 11.73
C CYS A 115 -61.56 24.47 12.69
N ARG A 116 -62.27 24.23 13.81
CA ARG A 116 -62.49 25.24 14.86
C ARG A 116 -61.32 25.17 15.83
N GLY A 117 -60.50 26.22 15.88
CA GLY A 117 -59.34 26.34 16.76
C GLY A 117 -57.99 26.60 16.06
N SER A 118 -57.95 26.68 14.72
CA SER A 118 -56.79 27.21 13.99
C SER A 118 -57.05 28.67 13.62
N GLU A 119 -56.06 29.55 13.84
CA GLU A 119 -56.16 31.01 13.53
C GLU A 119 -56.49 31.29 12.06
N VAL A 120 -56.33 30.29 11.19
CA VAL A 120 -56.48 30.35 9.74
C VAL A 120 -57.68 29.56 9.18
N PHE A 121 -58.57 29.02 10.03
CA PHE A 121 -59.77 28.25 9.61
C PHE A 121 -59.48 27.12 8.60
N GLN A 122 -58.38 26.39 8.81
CA GLN A 122 -57.96 25.27 7.96
C GLN A 122 -57.91 23.95 8.74
N SER A 123 -58.27 22.86 8.07
CA SER A 123 -58.07 21.48 8.56
C SER A 123 -56.88 20.85 7.84
N LYS A 124 -56.06 20.12 8.60
CA LYS A 124 -54.84 19.46 8.13
C LYS A 124 -54.87 17.99 8.54
N ARG A 125 -54.30 17.13 7.71
CA ARG A 125 -53.94 15.75 8.06
C ARG A 125 -52.54 15.47 7.60
N SER A 126 -51.86 14.57 8.28
CA SER A 126 -50.50 14.17 7.94
C SER A 126 -50.40 12.66 7.86
N ARG A 127 -49.37 12.16 7.18
CA ARG A 127 -48.98 10.76 7.22
C ARG A 127 -47.47 10.71 7.26
N ARG A 128 -46.94 9.78 8.04
CA ARG A 128 -45.49 9.54 8.13
C ARG A 128 -45.11 8.36 7.25
N ILE A 129 -43.81 8.21 7.01
CA ILE A 129 -43.27 7.00 6.39
C ILE A 129 -43.39 5.86 7.41
N SER A 130 -44.06 4.77 7.03
CA SER A 130 -44.22 3.55 7.85
C SER A 130 -43.08 2.58 7.65
N VAL A 131 -42.57 2.48 6.42
CA VAL A 131 -41.40 1.67 6.07
C VAL A 131 -40.38 2.60 5.43
N PRO A 132 -39.19 2.80 6.04
CA PRO A 132 -38.14 3.60 5.43
C PRO A 132 -37.61 2.89 4.17
N PRO A 133 -37.10 3.65 3.19
CA PRO A 133 -36.41 3.04 2.06
C PRO A 133 -35.12 2.35 2.54
N ALA A 134 -34.69 1.30 1.82
CA ALA A 134 -33.33 0.75 1.92
C ALA A 134 -32.53 1.12 0.68
#